data_AF-A0A847B436-F1
#
_entry.id   AF-A0A847B436-F1
#
_cell.length_a   1.000
_cell.length_b   1.000
_cell.length_c   1.000
_cell.angle_alpha   90.00
_cell.angle_beta   90.00
_cell.angle_gamma   90.00
#
_symmetry.space_group_name_H-M   'P 1'
#
loop_
_entity.id
_entity.type
_entity.pdbx_description
1 polymer ?
#
loop_
_entity_poly.entity_id
_entity_poly.type
_entity_poly.pdbx_seq_one_letter_code
_entity_poly.pdbx_strand_id
1 'polypeptide(L)'
;MLRPLIEREIKVDVIICNPPYIDDPSTIDSKTWKEEPHLALLASPFTKFYEMIFQDMNRVLNDKYLLCFEIGEEMELPLTALLKQCCIEANYTFEKDLYGKTRFLFVESKN
;
A
#
# COMPACT_ATOMS: atom_id res chain seq x y z
N MET A 1 9.17 1.79 -5.97
CA MET A 1 8.30 2.91 -5.58
C MET A 1 9.08 4.03 -4.92
N LEU A 2 9.81 3.77 -3.82
CA LEU A 2 10.44 4.82 -3.00
C LEU A 2 11.82 5.30 -3.47
N ARG A 3 12.36 4.71 -4.54
CA ARG A 3 13.72 4.98 -5.05
C ARG A 3 14.06 6.47 -5.22
N PRO A 4 13.20 7.34 -5.79
CA PRO A 4 13.54 8.76 -5.93
C PRO A 4 13.76 9.49 -4.60
N LEU A 5 13.05 9.10 -3.53
CA LEU A 5 13.24 9.68 -2.19
C LEU A 5 14.55 9.17 -1.58
N ILE A 6 14.82 7.88 -1.72
CA ILE A 6 16.04 7.22 -1.25
C ILE A 6 17.29 7.86 -1.88
N GLU A 7 17.31 8.03 -3.20
CA GLU A 7 18.45 8.59 -3.94
C GLU A 7 18.69 10.07 -3.62
N ARG A 8 17.66 10.77 -3.12
CA ARG A 8 17.73 12.19 -2.72
C ARG A 8 17.85 12.37 -1.22
N GLU A 9 17.95 11.28 -0.46
CA GLU A 9 17.98 11.29 1.01
C GLU A 9 16.82 12.08 1.64
N ILE A 10 15.65 12.04 1.00
CA ILE A 10 14.46 12.73 1.48
C ILE A 10 13.75 11.85 2.51
N LYS A 11 13.56 12.42 3.69
CA LYS A 11 12.71 11.86 4.74
C LYS A 11 11.34 12.54 4.75
N VAL A 12 10.30 11.77 5.04
CA VAL A 12 8.92 12.25 5.12
C VAL A 12 8.22 11.73 6.36
N ASP A 13 7.28 12.52 6.88
CA ASP A 13 6.40 12.13 7.98
C ASP A 13 5.18 11.35 7.48
N VAL A 14 4.77 11.57 6.23
CA VAL A 14 3.54 11.00 5.68
C VAL A 14 3.77 10.41 4.29
N ILE A 15 3.30 9.17 4.09
CA ILE A 15 3.14 8.56 2.77
C ILE A 15 1.67 8.26 2.56
N ILE A 16 1.08 8.77 1.47
CA ILE A 16 -0.27 8.43 1.04
C ILE A 16 -0.15 7.75 -0.33
N CYS A 17 -0.71 6.56 -0.48
CA CYS A 17 -0.57 5.79 -1.70
C CYS A 17 -1.83 4.99 -2.01
N ASN A 18 -2.30 5.09 -3.24
CA ASN A 18 -3.24 4.14 -3.83
C ASN A 18 -2.48 3.33 -4.88
N PRO A 19 -1.77 2.25 -4.50
CA PRO A 19 -1.02 1.45 -5.45
C PRO A 19 -1.95 0.52 -6.23
N PRO A 20 -1.55 0.08 -7.43
CA PRO A 20 -2.27 -0.97 -8.15
C PRO A 20 -2.33 -2.25 -7.30
N TYR A 21 -3.46 -2.96 -7.31
CA TYR A 21 -3.65 -4.20 -6.55
C TYR A 21 -4.53 -5.24 -7.26
N ILE A 22 -4.86 -5.06 -8.54
CA ILE A 22 -5.70 -6.01 -9.28
C ILE A 22 -4.80 -7.06 -9.95
N ASP A 23 -4.92 -8.33 -9.57
CA ASP A 23 -4.16 -9.43 -10.16
C ASP A 23 -4.94 -10.23 -11.21
N ASP A 24 -6.27 -10.24 -11.13
CA ASP A 24 -7.18 -10.79 -12.13
C ASP A 24 -7.84 -9.67 -12.97
N PRO A 25 -7.38 -9.43 -14.21
CA PRO A 25 -7.97 -8.44 -15.11
C PRO A 25 -9.46 -8.67 -15.42
N SER A 26 -9.98 -9.89 -15.24
CA SER A 26 -11.39 -10.21 -15.51
C SER A 26 -12.36 -9.50 -14.55
N THR A 27 -11.85 -9.03 -13.40
CA THR A 27 -12.61 -8.27 -12.40
C THR A 27 -12.77 -6.79 -12.78
N ILE A 28 -12.03 -6.32 -13.78
CA ILE A 28 -12.05 -4.93 -14.24
C ILE A 28 -13.21 -4.77 -15.23
N ASP A 29 -14.07 -3.77 -15.01
CA ASP A 29 -15.15 -3.49 -15.94
C ASP A 29 -14.61 -3.03 -17.31
N SER A 30 -15.39 -3.30 -18.36
CA SER A 30 -14.95 -3.07 -19.74
C SER A 30 -14.61 -1.61 -20.07
N LYS A 31 -15.15 -0.64 -19.32
CA LYS A 31 -14.87 0.77 -19.52
C LYS A 31 -13.52 1.12 -18.89
N THR A 32 -13.34 0.79 -17.62
CA THR A 32 -12.07 0.97 -16.90
C THR A 32 -10.91 0.29 -17.63
N TRP A 33 -11.10 -0.94 -18.11
CA TRP A 33 -10.07 -1.66 -18.87
C TRP A 33 -9.60 -0.95 -20.15
N LYS A 34 -10.49 -0.16 -20.78
CA LYS A 34 -10.21 0.56 -22.04
C LYS A 34 -9.68 1.97 -21.80
N GLU A 35 -10.11 2.61 -20.73
CA GLU A 35 -9.85 4.04 -20.47
C GLU A 35 -8.65 4.25 -19.54
N GLU A 36 -8.43 3.36 -18.57
CA GLU A 36 -7.37 3.50 -17.58
C GLU A 36 -6.07 2.79 -18.01
N PRO A 37 -4.89 3.34 -17.72
CA PRO A 37 -3.63 2.66 -17.98
C PRO A 37 -3.53 1.34 -17.20
N HIS A 38 -3.23 0.24 -17.88
CA HIS A 38 -3.12 -1.08 -17.22
C HIS A 38 -2.07 -1.10 -16.10
N LEU A 39 -1.01 -0.30 -16.22
CA LEU A 39 0.02 -0.14 -15.18
C LEU A 39 -0.51 0.48 -13.88
N ALA A 40 -1.59 1.26 -13.96
CA ALA A 40 -2.24 1.87 -12.79
C ALA A 40 -3.22 0.91 -12.09
N LEU A 41 -3.59 -0.20 -12.74
CA LEU A 41 -4.57 -1.16 -12.23
C LEU A 41 -3.91 -2.45 -11.75
N LEU A 42 -2.98 -2.97 -12.54
CA LEU A 42 -2.52 -4.34 -12.41
C LEU A 42 -1.32 -4.49 -11.46
N ALA A 43 -1.40 -5.48 -10.59
CA ALA A 43 -0.30 -5.93 -9.74
C ALA A 43 -0.30 -7.45 -9.65
N SER A 44 0.86 -8.08 -9.90
CA SER A 44 1.03 -9.53 -9.75
C SER A 44 2.34 -9.82 -8.99
N PRO A 45 2.29 -10.39 -7.78
CA PRO A 45 1.07 -10.60 -6.98
C PRO A 45 0.38 -9.27 -6.62
N PHE A 46 -0.89 -9.30 -6.20
CA PHE A 46 -1.62 -8.09 -5.82
C PHE A 46 -0.96 -7.30 -4.66
N THR A 47 -0.10 -7.96 -3.86
CA THR A 47 0.70 -7.37 -2.78
C THR A 47 2.00 -6.69 -3.24
N LYS A 48 2.41 -6.86 -4.50
CA LYS A 48 3.74 -6.49 -5.02
C LYS A 48 4.17 -5.07 -4.62
N PHE A 49 3.31 -4.08 -4.79
CA PHE A 49 3.68 -2.69 -4.53
C PHE A 49 3.79 -2.39 -3.03
N TYR A 50 3.01 -3.06 -2.19
CA TYR A 50 3.11 -2.97 -0.74
C TYR A 50 4.42 -3.59 -0.25
N GLU A 51 4.82 -4.74 -0.79
CA GLU A 51 6.10 -5.38 -0.50
C GLU A 51 7.26 -4.42 -0.80
N MET A 52 7.24 -3.80 -1.98
CA MET A 52 8.26 -2.82 -2.37
C MET A 52 8.31 -1.59 -1.45
N ILE A 53 7.16 -1.12 -0.95
CA ILE A 53 7.10 0.04 -0.05
C ILE A 53 7.60 -0.36 1.33
N PHE A 54 7.11 -1.46 1.91
CA PHE A 54 7.46 -1.93 3.24
C PHE A 54 8.93 -2.33 3.38
N GLN A 55 9.55 -2.86 2.32
CA GLN A 55 10.99 -3.16 2.32
C GLN A 55 11.87 -1.92 2.41
N ASP A 56 11.43 -0.80 1.83
CA ASP A 56 12.21 0.42 1.70
C ASP A 56 11.78 1.54 2.66
N MET A 57 10.63 1.43 3.33
CA MET A 57 10.00 2.53 4.08
C MET A 57 10.91 3.15 5.15
N ASN A 58 11.67 2.33 5.90
CA ASN A 58 12.57 2.82 6.96
C ASN A 58 13.67 3.77 6.42
N ARG A 59 13.97 3.68 5.13
CA ARG A 59 14.97 4.54 4.47
C ARG A 59 14.44 5.94 4.22
N VAL A 60 13.12 6.11 4.13
CA VAL A 60 12.47 7.38 3.75
C VAL A 60 11.56 7.97 4.83
N LEU A 61 11.29 7.26 5.92
CA LEU A 61 10.46 7.78 7.02
C LEU A 61 11.27 8.45 8.11
N ASN A 62 10.70 9.50 8.71
CA ASN A 62 11.11 10.06 9.99
C ASN A 62 10.66 9.15 11.15
N ASP A 63 11.10 9.44 12.39
CA ASP A 63 10.76 8.63 13.56
C ASP A 63 9.26 8.62 13.87
N LYS A 64 8.60 9.77 13.72
CA LYS A 64 7.15 9.91 13.81
C LYS A 64 6.56 9.92 12.42
N TYR A 65 5.78 8.90 12.07
CA TYR A 65 5.27 8.75 10.73
C TYR A 65 3.84 8.19 10.65
N LEU A 66 3.21 8.41 9.50
CA LEU A 66 1.94 7.80 9.09
C LEU A 66 1.99 7.37 7.62
N LEU A 67 1.64 6.12 7.34
CA LEU A 67 1.40 5.62 5.99
C LEU A 67 -0.08 5.32 5.85
N CYS A 68 -0.67 5.79 4.75
CA CYS A 68 -2.07 5.58 4.40
C CYS A 68 -2.13 4.90 3.03
N PHE A 69 -2.73 3.71 2.99
CA PHE A 69 -2.91 2.97 1.75
C PHE A 69 -4.38 2.77 1.43
N GLU A 70 -4.79 2.98 0.18
CA GLU A 70 -5.99 2.29 -0.33
C GLU A 70 -5.62 0.83 -0.62
N ILE A 71 -6.53 -0.10 -0.33
CA ILE A 71 -6.33 -1.55 -0.50
C ILE A 71 -7.57 -2.24 -1.10
N GLY A 72 -7.36 -3.43 -1.66
CA GLY A 72 -8.42 -4.36 -2.00
C GLY A 72 -9.13 -4.93 -0.76
N GLU A 73 -10.42 -5.24 -0.89
CA GLU A 73 -11.28 -5.72 0.21
C GLU A 73 -10.75 -7.00 0.88
N GLU A 74 -10.14 -7.89 0.10
CA GLU A 74 -9.59 -9.19 0.57
C GLU A 74 -8.13 -9.10 1.03
N MET A 75 -7.55 -7.89 1.13
CA MET A 75 -6.11 -7.73 1.37
C MET A 75 -5.70 -7.66 2.84
N GLU A 76 -6.65 -7.66 3.78
CA GLU A 76 -6.36 -7.52 5.21
C GLU A 76 -5.42 -8.62 5.74
N LEU A 77 -5.73 -9.89 5.46
CA LEU A 77 -4.90 -11.03 5.86
C LEU A 77 -3.50 -11.03 5.21
N PRO A 78 -3.35 -10.90 3.88
CA PRO A 78 -2.04 -10.91 3.24
C PRO A 78 -1.19 -9.70 3.63
N LEU A 79 -1.78 -8.50 3.80
CA LEU A 79 -1.03 -7.34 4.27
C LEU A 79 -0.61 -7.48 5.74
N THR A 80 -1.45 -8.08 6.59
CA THR A 80 -1.06 -8.44 7.96
C THR A 80 0.11 -9.42 7.98
N ALA A 81 0.09 -10.44 7.14
CA ALA A 81 1.19 -11.39 7.00
C ALA A 81 2.47 -10.70 6.53
N LEU A 82 2.34 -9.79 5.56
CA LEU A 82 3.45 -9.04 5.00
C LEU A 82 4.08 -8.07 6.04
N LEU A 83 3.27 -7.33 6.80
CA LEU A 83 3.76 -6.46 7.89
C LEU A 83 4.59 -7.26 8.91
N LYS A 84 4.13 -8.47 9.27
CA LYS A 84 4.86 -9.39 10.16
C LYS A 84 6.15 -9.90 9.53
N GLN A 85 6.10 -10.30 8.26
CA GLN A 85 7.27 -10.81 7.53
C GLN A 85 8.36 -9.76 7.39
N CYS A 86 7.98 -8.49 7.19
CA CYS A 86 8.92 -7.37 7.11
C CYS A 86 9.42 -6.90 8.50
N CYS A 87 9.02 -7.56 9.59
CA CYS A 87 9.34 -7.19 10.97
C CYS A 87 9.04 -5.71 11.26
N ILE A 88 7.94 -5.18 10.72
CA ILE A 88 7.57 -3.78 10.91
C ILE A 88 7.06 -3.59 12.35
N GLU A 89 7.85 -2.88 13.15
CA GLU A 89 7.48 -2.51 14.51
C GLU A 89 6.64 -1.22 14.53
N ALA A 90 5.42 -1.30 14.02
CA ALA A 90 4.46 -0.19 13.94
C ALA A 90 3.11 -0.57 14.54
N ASN A 91 2.27 0.44 14.83
CA ASN A 91 0.84 0.22 14.98
C ASN A 91 0.22 0.21 13.58
N TYR A 92 -0.83 -0.60 13.37
CA TYR A 92 -1.58 -0.58 12.13
C TYR A 92 -3.07 -0.85 12.35
N THR A 93 -3.90 -0.25 11.51
CA THR A 93 -5.36 -0.46 11.51
C THR A 93 -5.88 -0.63 10.10
N PHE A 94 -6.97 -1.39 9.98
CA PHE A 94 -7.74 -1.55 8.76
C PHE A 94 -9.08 -0.84 8.94
N GLU A 95 -9.39 0.07 8.02
CA GLU A 95 -10.61 0.88 8.11
C GLU A 95 -11.52 0.64 6.91
N LYS A 96 -12.82 0.82 7.16
CA LYS A 96 -13.87 0.62 6.18
C LYS A 96 -14.24 1.91 5.47
N ASP A 97 -14.67 1.80 4.22
CA ASP A 97 -15.30 2.89 3.49
C ASP A 97 -16.76 3.15 3.93
N LEU A 98 -17.42 4.11 3.28
CA LEU A 98 -18.83 4.45 3.53
C LEU A 98 -19.79 3.26 3.31
N TYR A 99 -19.38 2.27 2.53
CA TYR A 99 -20.15 1.06 2.22
C TYR A 99 -19.81 -0.12 3.13
N GLY A 100 -18.95 0.09 4.13
CA GLY A 100 -18.57 -0.95 5.10
C GLY A 100 -17.54 -1.96 4.58
N LYS A 101 -16.90 -1.68 3.45
CA LYS A 101 -15.85 -2.52 2.87
C LYS A 101 -14.48 -2.11 3.39
N THR A 102 -13.65 -3.06 3.79
CA THR A 102 -12.27 -2.77 4.18
C THR A 102 -11.55 -2.17 2.97
N ARG A 103 -11.05 -0.93 3.12
CA ARG A 103 -10.47 -0.17 2.00
C ARG A 103 -9.19 0.57 2.35
N PHE A 104 -8.88 0.73 3.64
CA PHE A 104 -7.72 1.48 4.04
C PHE A 104 -6.86 0.68 5.00
N LEU A 105 -5.54 0.75 4.81
CA LEU A 105 -4.54 0.34 5.78
C LEU A 105 -3.79 1.59 6.26
N PHE A 106 -3.81 1.82 7.56
CA PHE A 106 -2.97 2.83 8.21
C PHE A 106 -1.83 2.14 8.96
N VAL A 107 -0.62 2.67 8.84
CA VAL A 107 0.57 2.19 9.57
C VAL A 107 1.29 3.39 10.16
N GLU A 108 1.48 3.40 11.48
CA GLU A 108 2.07 4.53 12.19
C GLU A 108 3.14 4.10 13.20
N SER A 109 4.11 4.98 13.44
CA SER A 109 5.16 4.78 14.43
C SER A 109 4.56 4.47 15.81
N LYS A 110 5.16 3.52 16.55
CA LYS A 110 4.83 3.33 17.96
C LYS A 110 5.22 4.59 18.74
N ASN A 111 4.31 5.06 19.59
CA ASN A 111 4.58 6.18 20.51
C ASN A 111 5.66 5.82 21.53
#